data_AF-A0A183IHL4-F1
#
_entry.id   AF-A0A183IHL4-F1
#
_cell.length_a   1.000
_cell.length_b   1.000
_cell.length_c   1.000
_cell.angle_alpha   90.00
_cell.angle_beta   90.00
_cell.angle_gamma   90.00
#
_symmetry.space_group_name_H-M   'P 1'
#
loop_
_entity.id
_entity.type
_entity.pdbx_description
1 polymer ?
#
loop_
_entity_poly.entity_id
_entity_poly.type
_entity_poly.pdbx_seq_one_letter_code
_entity_poly.pdbx_strand_id
1 'polypeptide(L)'
;MVYPLYRSVDIPKCRPIASLSLARVKFFLEKTFYNLTVVASHDWETYANLRQVANEKFGVCLLEPGLPWKTVDQSLDITEVMRNMDLFVSSYNYNLNNQVTIFCLTSCIAHLTCLFKQIFIEKNSKTKSLNVLTIDQVANSIRTHGTGIMNTTVNFVYQLLLKKFYLFSQFLFHNGIKSRLIKYPYERAERFNTGMKKLGFNANGQSYMDQFRTLITQIGNSLGYVRLVRSGGIEACFRAVQFFPDLEEIASFESMCKELQFSAETCCAAASFDALVSELVQKCSDSSEYFKLLVDVFSSEFRNERHLHLKNFYIIVPALTLDFVDYIIRCKEQLNKRSHEGGCFTDDGFAMGIAYTLKLLNQYKEFDSLHWFQSVSKKLSQEKSLIEQQCNGTLGTMDKKLSQTLSLKEKHIKRFILISYRSSDKAMDGATDWSFHCLQTVPVKMQDNSQH
;
A
#
# COMPACT_ATOMS: atom_id res chain seq x y z
N MET A 1 1.31 -44.58 21.29
CA MET A 1 -0.10 -44.90 20.97
C MET A 1 -0.35 -44.50 19.53
N VAL A 2 -0.18 -45.46 18.63
CA VAL A 2 -0.44 -45.34 17.19
C VAL A 2 -1.66 -46.23 16.95
N TYR A 3 -2.78 -45.64 16.54
CA TYR A 3 -3.95 -46.41 16.11
C TYR A 3 -3.99 -46.44 14.58
N PRO A 4 -4.07 -47.62 13.96
CA PRO A 4 -4.18 -47.78 12.52
C PRO A 4 -5.65 -47.81 12.09
N LEU A 5 -5.99 -47.11 11.00
CA LEU A 5 -7.26 -47.30 10.29
C LEU A 5 -6.98 -47.35 8.78
N TYR A 6 -6.35 -48.44 8.33
CA TYR A 6 -6.54 -48.92 6.97
C TYR A 6 -7.87 -49.68 6.95
N ARG A 7 -8.96 -49.02 6.56
CA ARG A 7 -10.13 -49.74 6.02
C ARG A 7 -9.89 -49.92 4.54
N SER A 8 -9.56 -51.15 4.16
CA SER A 8 -9.62 -51.62 2.78
C SER A 8 -11.02 -51.35 2.23
N VAL A 9 -11.13 -50.35 1.36
CA VAL A 9 -12.28 -50.19 0.48
C VAL A 9 -12.20 -51.35 -0.51
N ASP A 10 -13.17 -52.27 -0.45
CA ASP A 10 -13.32 -53.33 -1.43
C ASP A 10 -13.49 -52.69 -2.82
N ILE A 11 -12.41 -52.72 -3.61
CA ILE A 11 -12.44 -52.37 -5.02
C ILE A 11 -13.19 -53.52 -5.71
N PRO A 12 -14.35 -53.29 -6.35
CA PRO A 12 -15.06 -54.34 -7.04
C PRO A 12 -14.14 -54.95 -8.11
N LYS A 13 -14.02 -56.28 -8.08
CA LYS A 13 -13.22 -57.07 -9.03
C LYS A 13 -13.47 -56.58 -10.45
N CYS A 14 -12.42 -56.04 -11.06
CA CYS A 14 -12.43 -55.54 -12.43
C CYS A 14 -12.97 -56.64 -13.36
N ARG A 15 -14.14 -56.41 -13.97
CA ARG A 15 -14.43 -57.06 -15.26
C ARG A 15 -13.32 -56.63 -16.23
N PRO A 16 -12.88 -57.49 -17.16
CA PRO A 16 -11.91 -57.10 -18.16
C PRO A 16 -12.56 -56.00 -19.02
N ILE A 17 -12.15 -54.74 -18.80
CA ILE A 17 -12.71 -53.61 -19.52
C ILE A 17 -12.07 -53.63 -20.91
N ALA A 18 -12.79 -54.22 -21.86
CA ALA A 18 -12.64 -53.91 -23.26
C ALA A 18 -12.66 -52.38 -23.43
N SER A 19 -11.55 -51.81 -23.88
CA SER A 19 -11.39 -50.43 -24.36
C SER A 19 -12.26 -49.39 -23.65
N LEU A 20 -11.89 -49.01 -22.41
CA LEU A 20 -12.45 -47.80 -21.82
C LEU A 20 -12.02 -46.64 -22.72
N SER A 21 -12.95 -46.06 -23.48
CA SER A 21 -12.61 -45.01 -24.42
C SER A 21 -11.97 -43.84 -23.67
N LEU A 22 -10.85 -43.34 -24.19
CA LEU A 22 -10.15 -42.16 -23.65
C LEU A 22 -11.12 -40.98 -23.44
N ALA A 23 -12.14 -40.88 -24.29
CA ALA A 23 -13.24 -39.92 -24.20
C ALA A 23 -14.08 -40.03 -22.92
N ARG A 24 -14.33 -41.24 -22.39
CA ARG A 24 -15.07 -41.43 -21.13
C ARG A 24 -14.24 -41.02 -19.92
N VAL A 25 -12.94 -41.32 -19.93
CA VAL A 25 -12.01 -40.87 -18.89
C VAL A 25 -11.91 -39.35 -18.90
N LYS A 26 -11.74 -38.75 -20.09
CA LYS A 26 -11.73 -37.30 -20.29
C LYS A 26 -12.98 -36.64 -19.72
N PHE A 27 -14.17 -37.09 -20.16
CA PHE A 27 -15.44 -36.53 -19.73
C PHE A 27 -15.66 -36.67 -18.22
N PHE A 28 -15.28 -37.82 -17.64
CA PHE A 28 -15.40 -38.05 -16.20
C PHE A 28 -14.50 -37.11 -15.39
N LEU A 29 -13.24 -36.97 -15.79
CA LEU A 29 -12.28 -36.09 -15.12
C LEU A 29 -12.66 -34.62 -15.27
N GLU A 30 -13.08 -34.19 -16.46
CA GLU A 30 -13.55 -32.81 -16.70
C GLU A 30 -14.76 -32.47 -15.84
N LYS A 31 -15.78 -33.34 -15.81
CA LYS A 31 -16.97 -33.15 -14.99
C LYS A 31 -16.63 -33.14 -13.49
N THR A 32 -15.74 -34.03 -13.05
CA THR A 32 -15.33 -34.13 -11.64
C THR A 32 -14.54 -32.90 -11.23
N PHE A 33 -13.55 -32.47 -12.01
CA PHE A 33 -12.76 -31.29 -11.71
C PHE A 33 -13.59 -30.02 -11.78
N TYR A 34 -14.49 -29.88 -12.74
CA TYR A 34 -15.41 -28.75 -12.78
C TYR A 34 -16.28 -28.69 -11.52
N ASN A 35 -16.94 -29.80 -11.15
CA ASN A 35 -17.79 -29.85 -9.96
C ASN A 35 -17.01 -29.60 -8.66
N LEU A 36 -15.83 -30.18 -8.51
CA LEU A 36 -14.97 -29.96 -7.34
C LEU A 36 -14.48 -28.52 -7.27
N THR A 37 -14.14 -27.91 -8.41
CA THR A 37 -13.76 -26.50 -8.44
C THR A 37 -14.95 -25.58 -8.18
N VAL A 38 -16.19 -25.99 -8.50
CA VAL A 38 -17.41 -25.23 -8.12
C VAL A 38 -17.70 -25.34 -6.63
N VAL A 39 -17.44 -26.49 -6.00
CA VAL A 39 -17.69 -26.70 -4.55
C VAL A 39 -16.58 -26.09 -3.69
N ALA A 40 -15.32 -26.26 -4.08
CA ALA A 40 -14.13 -25.79 -3.37
C ALA A 40 -13.27 -24.95 -4.32
N SER A 41 -13.75 -23.76 -4.64
CA SER A 41 -13.14 -22.91 -5.66
C SER A 41 -11.77 -22.31 -5.27
N HIS A 42 -11.38 -22.39 -4.00
CA HIS A 42 -10.05 -22.02 -3.53
C HIS A 42 -8.97 -23.05 -3.91
N ASP A 43 -9.33 -24.32 -4.12
CA ASP A 43 -8.42 -25.41 -4.49
C ASP A 43 -8.17 -25.52 -6.00
N TRP A 44 -8.48 -24.47 -6.76
CA TRP A 44 -8.38 -24.46 -8.23
C TRP A 44 -6.97 -24.79 -8.73
N GLU A 45 -5.93 -24.37 -8.00
CA GLU A 45 -4.52 -24.64 -8.31
C GLU A 45 -4.17 -26.13 -8.16
N THR A 46 -4.66 -26.77 -7.10
CA THR A 46 -4.55 -28.22 -6.91
C THR A 46 -5.22 -28.98 -8.05
N TYR A 47 -6.39 -28.52 -8.51
CA TYR A 47 -7.07 -29.12 -9.66
C TYR A 47 -6.39 -28.82 -11.00
N ALA A 48 -5.66 -27.70 -11.12
CA ALA A 48 -4.81 -27.42 -12.28
C ALA A 48 -3.62 -28.40 -12.33
N ASN A 49 -2.94 -28.61 -11.20
CA ASN A 49 -1.85 -29.58 -11.08
C ASN A 49 -2.33 -31.02 -11.33
N LEU A 50 -3.50 -31.41 -10.83
CA LEU A 50 -4.10 -32.72 -11.10
C LEU A 50 -4.45 -32.93 -12.57
N ARG A 51 -4.78 -31.86 -13.31
CA ARG A 51 -4.98 -31.94 -14.77
C ARG A 51 -3.67 -32.22 -15.49
N GLN A 52 -2.57 -31.59 -15.07
CA GLN A 52 -1.25 -31.85 -15.63
C GLN A 52 -0.83 -33.30 -15.38
N VAL A 53 -1.03 -33.81 -14.15
CA VAL A 53 -0.79 -35.22 -13.81
C VAL A 53 -1.66 -36.17 -14.64
N ALA A 54 -2.92 -35.81 -14.91
CA ALA A 54 -3.79 -36.61 -15.76
C ALA A 54 -3.34 -36.62 -17.23
N ASN A 55 -2.79 -35.51 -17.71
CA ASN A 55 -2.18 -35.45 -19.04
C ASN A 55 -0.92 -36.34 -19.11
N GLU A 56 -0.05 -36.30 -18.11
CA GLU A 56 1.16 -37.12 -18.04
C GLU A 56 0.86 -38.62 -17.92
N LYS A 57 -0.11 -39.01 -17.09
CA LYS A 57 -0.42 -40.42 -16.84
C LYS A 57 -1.35 -41.07 -17.86
N PHE A 58 -2.30 -40.32 -18.41
CA PHE A 58 -3.34 -40.86 -19.29
C PHE A 58 -3.29 -40.28 -20.71
N GLY A 59 -2.43 -39.31 -21.00
CA GLY A 59 -2.36 -38.66 -22.32
C GLY A 59 -3.61 -37.85 -22.66
N VAL A 60 -4.39 -37.44 -21.64
CA VAL A 60 -5.68 -36.75 -21.84
C VAL A 60 -5.51 -35.26 -21.64
N CYS A 61 -5.67 -34.49 -22.71
CA CYS A 61 -5.79 -33.03 -22.63
C CYS A 61 -7.19 -32.66 -22.12
N LEU A 62 -7.27 -32.27 -20.85
CA LEU A 62 -8.49 -31.82 -20.17
C LEU A 62 -8.68 -30.31 -20.41
N LEU A 63 -9.93 -29.88 -20.55
CA LEU A 63 -10.27 -28.45 -20.67
C LEU A 63 -9.82 -27.67 -19.42
N GLU A 64 -9.21 -26.49 -19.65
CA GLU A 64 -9.01 -25.51 -18.60
C GLU A 64 -10.37 -25.13 -18.01
N PRO A 65 -10.47 -24.98 -16.67
CA PRO A 65 -11.68 -24.49 -16.07
C PRO A 65 -11.80 -23.03 -16.49
N GLY A 66 -12.67 -22.72 -17.44
CA GLY A 66 -13.08 -21.34 -17.77
C GLY A 66 -13.88 -20.69 -16.63
N LEU A 67 -13.52 -20.96 -15.38
CA LEU A 67 -14.04 -20.26 -14.23
C LEU A 67 -13.48 -18.84 -14.30
N PRO A 68 -14.33 -17.81 -14.12
CA PRO A 68 -13.85 -16.44 -14.09
C PRO A 68 -12.74 -16.35 -13.02
N TRP A 69 -11.57 -15.85 -13.41
CA TRP A 69 -10.39 -15.65 -12.54
C TRP A 69 -10.62 -14.73 -11.33
N LYS A 70 -11.87 -14.38 -11.03
CA LYS A 70 -12.26 -13.84 -9.73
C LYS A 70 -12.00 -14.95 -8.69
N THR A 71 -10.78 -14.92 -8.16
CA THR A 71 -10.40 -15.59 -6.93
C THR A 71 -11.54 -15.52 -5.92
N VAL A 72 -11.77 -16.64 -5.27
CA VAL A 72 -12.93 -16.93 -4.40
C VAL A 72 -12.82 -16.22 -3.06
N ASP A 73 -11.68 -15.60 -2.79
CA ASP A 73 -11.60 -14.51 -1.84
C ASP A 73 -12.54 -13.41 -2.31
N GLN A 74 -13.48 -13.01 -1.46
CA GLN A 74 -14.35 -11.83 -1.59
C GLN A 74 -13.50 -10.54 -1.71
N SER A 75 -12.73 -10.41 -2.77
CA SER A 75 -11.60 -9.50 -2.89
C SER A 75 -11.99 -8.40 -3.86
N LEU A 76 -11.74 -7.15 -3.46
CA LEU A 76 -11.98 -5.99 -4.31
C LEU A 76 -11.14 -6.11 -5.58
N ASP A 77 -11.80 -6.08 -6.73
CA ASP A 77 -11.12 -5.96 -8.01
C ASP A 77 -10.68 -4.51 -8.25
N ILE A 78 -9.50 -4.31 -8.85
CA ILE A 78 -9.03 -2.99 -9.28
C ILE A 78 -10.09 -2.27 -10.12
N THR A 79 -10.83 -3.00 -10.97
CA THR A 79 -11.90 -2.42 -11.81
C THR A 79 -13.07 -1.83 -11.01
N GLU A 80 -13.38 -2.41 -9.85
CA GLU A 80 -14.41 -1.89 -8.96
C GLU A 80 -13.89 -0.68 -8.17
N VAL A 81 -12.64 -0.76 -7.71
CA VAL A 81 -11.97 0.34 -7.01
C VAL A 81 -11.84 1.57 -7.91
N MET A 82 -11.40 1.42 -9.16
CA MET A 82 -11.23 2.55 -10.09
C MET A 82 -12.56 3.26 -10.40
N ARG A 83 -13.66 2.50 -10.49
CA ARG A 83 -15.00 3.06 -10.78
C ARG A 83 -15.54 3.88 -9.61
N ASN A 84 -15.22 3.46 -8.38
CA ASN A 84 -15.67 4.08 -7.14
C ASN A 84 -14.52 4.72 -6.36
N MET A 85 -13.56 5.32 -7.07
CA MET A 85 -12.32 5.86 -6.50
C MET A 85 -12.58 6.87 -5.37
N ASP A 86 -13.55 7.77 -5.54
CA ASP A 86 -13.95 8.75 -4.53
C ASP A 86 -14.41 8.12 -3.21
N LEU A 87 -15.19 7.04 -3.30
CA LEU A 87 -15.68 6.28 -2.15
C LEU A 87 -14.54 5.48 -1.52
N PHE A 88 -13.70 4.82 -2.34
CA PHE A 88 -12.57 4.04 -1.87
C PHE A 88 -11.61 4.89 -1.02
N VAL A 89 -11.19 6.04 -1.54
CA VAL A 89 -10.25 6.95 -0.88
C VAL A 89 -10.81 7.52 0.43
N SER A 90 -12.15 7.64 0.54
CA SER A 90 -12.85 8.12 1.72
C SER A 90 -13.07 7.03 2.77
N SER A 91 -13.37 5.80 2.32
CA SER A 91 -13.79 4.69 3.17
C SER A 91 -12.65 3.75 3.56
N TYR A 92 -11.48 3.84 2.94
CA TYR A 92 -10.31 3.02 3.26
C TYR A 92 -9.19 3.85 3.89
N ASN A 93 -8.36 3.18 4.70
CA ASN A 93 -7.12 3.74 5.22
C ASN A 93 -5.93 3.05 4.57
N TYR A 94 -4.98 3.85 4.10
CA TYR A 94 -3.70 3.34 3.66
C TYR A 94 -2.80 3.02 4.85
N ASN A 95 -2.17 1.85 4.81
CA ASN A 95 -1.18 1.45 5.78
C ASN A 95 0.10 0.98 5.07
N LEU A 96 1.22 1.60 5.46
CA LEU A 96 2.55 1.26 5.03
C LEU A 96 3.26 0.48 6.16
N ASN A 97 2.93 -0.78 6.40
CA ASN A 97 3.55 -1.52 7.49
C ASN A 97 5.04 -1.78 7.20
N ASN A 98 5.91 -1.17 8.03
CA ASN A 98 7.35 -1.40 8.03
C ASN A 98 7.67 -2.45 9.11
N GLN A 99 7.68 -3.73 8.75
CA GLN A 99 8.48 -4.70 9.49
C GLN A 99 9.53 -5.24 8.52
N VAL A 100 10.66 -4.54 8.54
CA VAL A 100 11.92 -4.99 7.98
C VAL A 100 12.50 -5.96 9.00
N THR A 101 12.34 -7.26 8.76
CA THR A 101 13.21 -8.27 9.37
C THR A 101 13.97 -8.92 8.23
N ILE A 102 15.13 -8.36 7.95
CA ILE A 102 16.14 -8.96 7.10
C ILE A 102 16.88 -9.99 7.96
N PHE A 103 16.74 -11.25 7.63
CA PHE A 103 17.78 -12.23 7.89
C PHE A 103 17.96 -13.04 6.61
N CYS A 104 19.08 -12.79 5.94
CA CYS A 104 19.41 -13.38 4.65
C CYS A 104 20.67 -14.22 4.83
N LEU A 105 20.57 -15.49 4.47
CA LEU A 105 21.69 -16.29 4.01
C LEU A 105 21.19 -17.03 2.77
N THR A 106 21.91 -16.80 1.67
CA THR A 106 21.97 -17.59 0.42
C THR A 106 20.94 -17.37 -0.71
N SER A 107 21.52 -17.00 -1.87
CA SER A 107 21.12 -17.22 -3.27
C SER A 107 19.80 -16.64 -3.80
N CYS A 108 19.90 -15.39 -4.28
CA CYS A 108 19.38 -14.80 -5.53
C CYS A 108 17.91 -14.88 -5.99
N ILE A 109 17.00 -15.62 -5.37
CA ILE A 109 15.62 -15.72 -5.93
C ILE A 109 14.52 -15.21 -4.97
N ALA A 110 14.83 -15.03 -3.68
CA ALA A 110 13.88 -14.52 -2.69
C ALA A 110 13.89 -12.98 -2.49
N HIS A 111 14.65 -12.24 -3.29
CA HIS A 111 15.04 -10.86 -3.00
C HIS A 111 13.93 -9.82 -3.23
N LEU A 112 12.96 -10.08 -4.10
CA LEU A 112 12.02 -9.06 -4.56
C LEU A 112 10.66 -9.07 -3.83
N THR A 113 10.23 -10.23 -3.33
CA THR A 113 8.85 -10.42 -2.84
C THR A 113 8.62 -9.90 -1.40
N CYS A 114 9.69 -9.67 -0.62
CA CYS A 114 9.55 -9.41 0.83
C CYS A 114 9.54 -7.92 1.25
N LEU A 115 9.75 -6.96 0.34
CA LEU A 115 10.23 -5.64 0.77
C LEU A 115 9.16 -4.59 1.13
N PHE A 116 7.88 -4.72 0.73
CA PHE A 116 6.87 -3.68 1.02
C PHE A 116 5.43 -4.21 1.18
N LYS A 117 5.02 -4.63 2.39
CA LYS A 117 3.60 -4.92 2.67
C LYS A 117 2.78 -3.63 2.73
N GLN A 118 2.18 -3.26 1.59
CA GLN A 118 1.21 -2.18 1.47
C GLN A 118 -0.19 -2.76 1.51
N ILE A 119 -1.05 -2.21 2.37
CA ILE A 119 -2.42 -2.68 2.52
C ILE A 119 -3.36 -1.48 2.65
N PHE A 120 -4.56 -1.62 2.09
CA PHE A 120 -5.69 -0.75 2.43
C PHE A 120 -6.67 -1.53 3.28
N ILE A 121 -7.14 -0.91 4.35
CA ILE A 121 -8.18 -1.50 5.23
C ILE A 121 -9.40 -0.60 5.22
N GLU A 122 -10.57 -1.21 5.05
CA GLU A 122 -11.86 -0.54 5.18
C GLU A 122 -12.05 0.04 6.59
N LYS A 123 -12.54 1.29 6.67
CA LYS A 123 -12.76 2.02 7.93
C LYS A 123 -13.92 1.48 8.75
N ASN A 124 -15.01 1.15 8.07
CA ASN A 124 -16.22 0.67 8.69
C ASN A 124 -16.89 -0.31 7.73
N SER A 125 -17.25 -1.48 8.24
CA SER A 125 -18.03 -2.45 7.50
C SER A 125 -19.33 -2.72 8.24
N LYS A 126 -20.41 -2.89 7.48
CA LYS A 126 -21.68 -3.40 8.01
C LYS A 126 -21.59 -4.88 8.36
N THR A 127 -20.59 -5.59 7.85
CA THR A 127 -20.31 -6.99 8.14
C THR A 127 -19.30 -7.11 9.28
N LYS A 128 -19.20 -8.29 9.89
CA LYS A 128 -18.25 -8.57 10.99
C LYS A 128 -16.78 -8.60 10.52
N SER A 129 -16.53 -8.50 9.22
CA SER A 129 -15.21 -8.50 8.59
C SER A 129 -14.96 -7.17 7.89
N LEU A 130 -13.71 -6.71 7.92
CA LEU A 130 -13.28 -5.54 7.15
C LEU A 130 -12.68 -6.02 5.82
N ASN A 131 -13.01 -5.34 4.73
CA ASN A 131 -12.34 -5.59 3.46
C ASN A 131 -10.91 -5.06 3.51
N VAL A 132 -9.98 -5.86 2.98
CA VAL A 132 -8.56 -5.51 2.88
C VAL A 132 -8.12 -5.68 1.44
N LEU A 133 -7.51 -4.64 0.88
CA LEU A 133 -6.88 -4.69 -0.44
C LEU A 133 -5.36 -4.86 -0.28
N THR A 134 -4.82 -5.95 -0.85
CA THR A 134 -3.40 -6.32 -0.80
C THR A 134 -2.73 -6.24 -2.17
N ILE A 135 -1.39 -6.30 -2.18
CA ILE A 135 -0.59 -6.35 -3.42
C ILE A 135 -0.95 -7.58 -4.24
N ASP A 136 -1.17 -8.74 -3.61
CA ASP A 136 -1.50 -9.99 -4.30
C ASP A 136 -2.81 -9.90 -5.08
N GLN A 137 -3.82 -9.28 -4.48
CA GLN A 137 -5.12 -9.07 -5.13
C GLN A 137 -4.98 -8.14 -6.33
N VAL A 138 -4.20 -7.07 -6.19
CA VAL A 138 -3.88 -6.17 -7.29
C VAL A 138 -3.11 -6.89 -8.40
N ALA A 139 -2.12 -7.72 -8.06
CA ALA A 139 -1.37 -8.50 -9.04
C ALA A 139 -2.28 -9.49 -9.79
N ASN A 140 -3.20 -10.14 -9.09
CA ASN A 140 -4.20 -11.03 -9.70
C ASN A 140 -5.16 -10.30 -10.64
N SER A 141 -5.65 -9.11 -10.25
CA SER A 141 -6.44 -8.26 -11.13
C SER A 141 -5.67 -7.81 -12.37
N ILE A 142 -4.38 -7.44 -12.24
CA ILE A 142 -3.54 -7.06 -13.39
C ILE A 142 -3.30 -8.25 -14.32
N ARG A 143 -3.10 -9.45 -13.78
CA ARG A 143 -2.99 -10.68 -14.57
C ARG A 143 -4.26 -10.99 -15.36
N THR A 144 -5.43 -10.67 -14.80
CA THR A 144 -6.73 -10.90 -15.43
C THR A 144 -7.05 -9.86 -16.51
N HIS A 145 -6.82 -8.58 -16.21
CA HIS A 145 -7.23 -7.46 -17.08
C HIS A 145 -6.11 -6.92 -17.96
N GLY A 146 -4.89 -7.39 -17.77
CA GLY A 146 -3.69 -6.92 -18.46
C GLY A 146 -3.05 -5.69 -17.84
N THR A 147 -1.79 -5.44 -18.21
CA THR A 147 -0.96 -4.33 -17.69
C THR A 147 -1.51 -2.94 -18.04
N GLY A 148 -2.33 -2.80 -19.08
CA GLY A 148 -2.98 -1.53 -19.46
C GLY A 148 -3.90 -0.94 -18.39
N ILE A 149 -4.39 -1.77 -17.46
CA ILE A 149 -5.21 -1.31 -16.32
C ILE A 149 -4.43 -0.34 -15.41
N MET A 150 -3.11 -0.46 -15.34
CA MET A 150 -2.25 0.39 -14.51
C MET A 150 -2.29 1.85 -14.98
N ASN A 151 -2.08 2.08 -16.29
CA ASN A 151 -2.12 3.41 -16.90
C ASN A 151 -3.50 4.06 -16.73
N THR A 152 -4.55 3.27 -16.92
CA THR A 152 -5.94 3.72 -16.78
C THR A 152 -6.23 4.15 -15.34
N THR A 153 -5.78 3.36 -14.37
CA THR A 153 -5.92 3.68 -12.94
C THR A 153 -5.19 4.97 -12.56
N VAL A 154 -3.97 5.19 -13.06
CA VAL A 154 -3.23 6.43 -12.80
C VAL A 154 -3.98 7.65 -13.36
N ASN A 155 -4.63 7.52 -14.53
CA ASN A 155 -5.46 8.58 -15.09
C ASN A 155 -6.69 8.89 -14.23
N PHE A 156 -7.38 7.87 -13.70
CA PHE A 156 -8.49 8.09 -12.75
C PHE A 156 -8.03 8.79 -11.47
N VAL A 157 -6.87 8.40 -10.93
CA VAL A 157 -6.28 9.08 -9.77
C VAL A 157 -5.93 10.52 -10.10
N TYR A 158 -5.37 10.80 -11.28
CA TYR A 158 -5.09 12.15 -11.73
C TYR A 158 -6.36 13.02 -11.75
N GLN A 159 -7.45 12.53 -12.33
CA GLN A 159 -8.74 13.24 -12.34
C GLN A 159 -9.31 13.48 -10.94
N LEU A 160 -9.16 12.50 -10.04
CA LEU A 160 -9.55 12.65 -8.64
C LEU A 160 -8.72 13.73 -7.94
N LEU A 161 -7.40 13.70 -8.11
CA LEU A 161 -6.48 14.66 -7.52
C LEU A 161 -6.79 16.09 -7.98
N LEU A 162 -7.12 16.31 -9.25
CA LEU A 162 -7.58 17.62 -9.74
C LEU A 162 -8.75 18.18 -8.90
N LYS A 163 -9.78 17.36 -8.68
CA LYS A 163 -10.95 17.76 -7.86
C LYS A 163 -10.56 18.05 -6.42
N LYS A 164 -9.71 17.20 -5.81
CA LYS A 164 -9.27 17.37 -4.42
C LYS A 164 -8.37 18.59 -4.25
N PHE A 165 -7.50 18.89 -5.22
CA PHE A 165 -6.66 20.07 -5.19
C PHE A 165 -7.42 21.37 -5.42
N TYR A 166 -8.49 21.35 -6.21
CA TYR A 166 -9.40 22.48 -6.30
C TYR A 166 -10.00 22.83 -4.92
N LEU A 167 -10.50 21.82 -4.20
CA LEU A 167 -10.98 22.00 -2.82
C LEU A 167 -9.85 22.49 -1.91
N PHE A 168 -8.67 21.88 -1.99
CA PHE A 168 -7.50 22.26 -1.19
C PHE A 168 -7.14 23.74 -1.36
N SER A 169 -7.20 24.24 -2.61
CA SER A 169 -6.96 25.64 -2.92
C SER A 169 -8.01 26.56 -2.29
N GLN A 170 -9.29 26.18 -2.35
CA GLN A 170 -10.38 26.92 -1.68
C GLN A 170 -10.21 26.95 -0.16
N PHE A 171 -9.80 25.82 0.45
CA PHE A 171 -9.50 25.76 1.89
C PHE A 171 -8.42 26.78 2.28
N LEU A 172 -7.32 26.84 1.54
CA LEU A 172 -6.23 27.78 1.84
C LEU A 172 -6.53 29.25 1.48
N PHE A 173 -7.50 29.50 0.60
CA PHE A 173 -7.90 30.87 0.23
C PHE A 173 -8.69 31.58 1.35
N HIS A 174 -9.35 30.84 2.25
CA HIS A 174 -10.15 31.44 3.32
C HIS A 174 -9.34 32.39 4.22
N ASN A 175 -9.78 33.66 4.28
CA ASN A 175 -9.12 34.79 4.95
C ASN A 175 -8.79 34.57 6.45
N GLY A 176 -9.40 33.58 7.11
CA GLY A 176 -9.10 33.20 8.50
C GLY A 176 -7.71 32.60 8.71
N ILE A 177 -7.11 32.03 7.66
CA ILE A 177 -5.79 31.40 7.71
C ILE A 177 -4.70 32.47 7.53
N LYS A 178 -4.79 33.35 6.51
CA LYS A 178 -3.78 34.39 6.22
C LYS A 178 -3.44 35.34 7.38
N SER A 179 -4.42 35.73 8.19
CA SER A 179 -4.23 36.72 9.27
C SER A 179 -3.48 36.20 10.51
N ARG A 180 -3.24 34.89 10.62
CA ARG A 180 -2.68 34.25 11.84
C ARG A 180 -1.35 33.51 11.63
N LEU A 181 -0.77 33.58 10.45
CA LEU A 181 0.43 32.84 10.04
C LEU A 181 1.71 33.67 10.24
N ILE A 182 2.25 33.68 11.46
CA ILE A 182 3.59 34.22 11.77
C ILE A 182 4.29 33.21 12.69
N LYS A 183 5.58 32.91 12.42
CA LYS A 183 6.53 31.96 13.08
C LYS A 183 6.02 31.21 14.33
N TYR A 184 6.18 29.87 14.34
CA TYR A 184 5.52 28.96 15.29
C TYR A 184 6.45 28.31 16.33
N PRO A 185 6.19 28.53 17.62
CA PRO A 185 6.39 27.55 18.71
C PRO A 185 5.20 26.59 18.85
N TYR A 186 5.39 25.44 19.51
CA TYR A 186 4.36 24.42 19.80
C TYR A 186 3.04 24.99 20.33
N GLU A 187 3.11 25.89 21.33
CA GLU A 187 1.92 26.48 21.96
C GLU A 187 1.07 27.30 21.00
N ARG A 188 1.66 27.85 19.92
CA ARG A 188 0.91 28.59 18.91
C ARG A 188 0.14 27.66 17.99
N ALA A 189 0.68 26.48 17.67
CA ALA A 189 -0.05 25.46 16.88
C ALA A 189 -1.28 24.95 17.65
N GLU A 190 -1.15 24.75 18.96
CA GLU A 190 -2.26 24.36 19.84
C GLU A 190 -3.32 25.48 19.99
N ARG A 191 -2.89 26.74 20.18
CA ARG A 191 -3.79 27.90 20.19
C ARG A 191 -4.50 28.08 18.86
N PHE A 192 -3.82 27.81 17.74
CA PHE A 192 -4.41 27.84 16.41
C PHE A 192 -5.51 26.77 16.29
N ASN A 193 -5.24 25.51 16.64
CA ASN A 193 -6.25 24.44 16.63
C ASN A 193 -7.44 24.76 17.54
N THR A 194 -7.19 25.28 18.73
CA THR A 194 -8.26 25.70 19.65
C THR A 194 -9.06 26.87 19.08
N GLY A 195 -8.41 27.81 18.41
CA GLY A 195 -9.07 28.92 17.70
C GLY A 195 -9.92 28.46 16.52
N MET A 196 -9.46 27.44 15.78
CA MET A 196 -10.20 26.87 14.65
C MET A 196 -11.42 26.06 15.09
N LYS A 197 -11.35 25.35 16.21
CA LYS A 197 -12.51 24.67 16.82
C LYS A 197 -13.63 25.64 17.23
N LYS A 198 -13.29 26.91 17.49
CA LYS A 198 -14.26 27.98 17.83
C LYS A 198 -14.97 28.58 16.60
N LEU A 199 -14.48 28.34 15.39
CA LEU A 199 -15.07 28.87 14.15
C LEU A 199 -16.34 28.11 13.70
N GLY A 200 -16.72 27.06 14.42
CA GLY A 200 -17.93 26.28 14.17
C GLY A 200 -17.64 24.85 13.69
N PHE A 201 -18.66 24.02 13.80
CA PHE A 201 -18.65 22.63 13.35
C PHE A 201 -19.59 22.47 12.16
N ASN A 202 -19.25 21.57 11.25
CA ASN A 202 -20.18 21.16 10.20
C ASN A 202 -21.34 20.32 10.79
N ALA A 203 -22.35 20.03 9.98
CA ALA A 203 -23.48 19.16 10.33
C ALA A 203 -23.07 17.79 10.92
N ASN A 204 -21.88 17.31 10.58
CA ASN A 204 -21.33 16.03 11.06
C ASN A 204 -20.48 16.17 12.34
N GLY A 205 -20.47 17.35 13.00
CA GLY A 205 -19.68 17.61 14.20
C GLY A 205 -18.17 17.72 13.97
N GLN A 206 -17.74 17.87 12.71
CA GLN A 206 -16.33 18.00 12.35
C GLN A 206 -15.90 19.46 12.32
N SER A 207 -14.72 19.75 12.89
CA SER A 207 -14.13 21.08 12.78
C SER A 207 -13.63 21.33 11.36
N TYR A 208 -13.35 22.60 11.04
CA TYR A 208 -12.70 22.95 9.77
C TYR A 208 -11.35 22.24 9.58
N MET A 209 -10.59 22.06 10.67
CA MET A 209 -9.30 21.35 10.63
C MET A 209 -9.48 19.86 10.36
N ASP A 210 -10.52 19.23 10.94
CA ASP A 210 -10.84 17.82 10.68
C ASP A 210 -11.16 17.58 9.19
N GLN A 211 -11.86 18.52 8.56
CA GLN A 211 -12.16 18.46 7.13
C GLN A 211 -10.90 18.59 6.29
N PHE A 212 -10.03 19.54 6.64
CA PHE A 212 -8.79 19.75 5.90
C PHE A 212 -7.82 18.57 6.06
N ARG A 213 -7.71 18.01 7.27
CA ARG A 213 -7.01 16.75 7.52
C ARG A 213 -7.58 15.61 6.68
N THR A 214 -8.90 15.45 6.66
CA THR A 214 -9.56 14.40 5.87
C THR A 214 -9.27 14.56 4.38
N LEU A 215 -9.28 15.79 3.85
CA LEU A 215 -8.92 16.08 2.47
C LEU A 215 -7.47 15.68 2.16
N ILE A 216 -6.52 16.03 3.03
CA ILE A 216 -5.11 15.66 2.88
C ILE A 216 -4.91 14.15 2.96
N THR A 217 -5.59 13.48 3.88
CA THR A 217 -5.61 12.02 3.97
C THR A 217 -6.14 11.40 2.67
N GLN A 218 -7.22 11.94 2.09
CA GLN A 218 -7.76 11.44 0.82
C GLN A 218 -6.77 11.63 -0.34
N ILE A 219 -6.07 12.76 -0.41
CA ILE A 219 -5.00 12.98 -1.39
C ILE A 219 -3.92 11.91 -1.21
N GLY A 220 -3.44 11.68 0.01
CA GLY A 220 -2.41 10.68 0.27
C GLY A 220 -2.86 9.24 0.10
N ASN A 221 -4.12 8.89 0.37
CA ASN A 221 -4.71 7.59 0.07
C ASN A 221 -4.75 7.35 -1.46
N SER A 222 -5.06 8.38 -2.25
CA SER A 222 -5.04 8.27 -3.72
C SER A 222 -3.65 7.95 -4.24
N LEU A 223 -2.62 8.58 -3.65
CA LEU A 223 -1.22 8.30 -3.95
C LEU A 223 -0.79 6.91 -3.46
N GLY A 224 -1.18 6.52 -2.25
CA GLY A 224 -0.96 5.18 -1.72
C GLY A 224 -1.54 4.10 -2.63
N TYR A 225 -2.66 4.38 -3.31
CA TYR A 225 -3.26 3.46 -4.27
C TYR A 225 -2.44 3.34 -5.55
N VAL A 226 -1.95 4.45 -6.12
CA VAL A 226 -1.00 4.41 -7.25
C VAL A 226 0.24 3.59 -6.90
N ARG A 227 0.76 3.76 -5.68
CA ARG A 227 1.89 3.00 -5.17
C ARG A 227 1.59 1.50 -5.07
N LEU A 228 0.40 1.16 -4.57
CA LEU A 228 -0.06 -0.22 -4.49
C LEU A 228 -0.21 -0.85 -5.87
N VAL A 229 -0.85 -0.16 -6.81
CA VAL A 229 -1.06 -0.63 -8.20
C VAL A 229 0.27 -0.85 -8.90
N ARG A 230 1.23 0.07 -8.74
CA ARG A 230 2.59 -0.13 -9.24
C ARG A 230 3.25 -1.37 -8.64
N SER A 231 3.14 -1.55 -7.33
CA SER A 231 3.74 -2.69 -6.64
C SER A 231 3.10 -4.02 -7.08
N GLY A 232 1.79 -4.05 -7.27
CA GLY A 232 1.08 -5.20 -7.84
C GLY A 232 1.42 -5.45 -9.30
N GLY A 233 1.73 -4.41 -10.08
CA GLY A 233 2.24 -4.55 -11.45
C GLY A 233 3.60 -5.24 -11.49
N ILE A 234 4.54 -4.80 -10.64
CA ILE A 234 5.86 -5.43 -10.50
C ILE A 234 5.69 -6.89 -10.06
N GLU A 235 4.86 -7.16 -9.05
CA GLU A 235 4.60 -8.53 -8.57
C GLU A 235 3.98 -9.42 -9.67
N ALA A 236 3.02 -8.90 -10.45
CA ALA A 236 2.42 -9.65 -11.55
C ALA A 236 3.44 -10.00 -12.63
N CYS A 237 4.34 -9.06 -12.97
CA CYS A 237 5.39 -9.31 -13.96
C CYS A 237 6.47 -10.25 -13.41
N PHE A 238 6.87 -10.09 -12.14
CA PHE A 238 7.83 -10.96 -11.47
C PHE A 238 7.36 -12.42 -11.44
N ARG A 239 6.08 -12.66 -11.10
CA ARG A 239 5.49 -14.01 -11.15
C ARG A 239 5.52 -14.64 -12.54
N ALA A 240 5.45 -13.82 -13.60
CA ALA A 240 5.53 -14.32 -14.96
C ALA A 240 6.97 -14.72 -15.35
N VAL A 241 7.97 -14.00 -14.85
CA VAL A 241 9.40 -14.23 -15.17
C VAL A 241 10.14 -15.10 -14.13
N GLN A 242 9.47 -15.57 -13.07
CA GLN A 242 10.07 -16.34 -11.97
C GLN A 242 10.79 -17.64 -12.41
N PHE A 243 10.51 -18.11 -13.64
CA PHE A 243 11.10 -19.33 -14.19
C PHE A 243 12.45 -19.09 -14.89
N PHE A 244 12.86 -17.83 -15.06
CA PHE A 244 14.16 -17.48 -15.60
C PHE A 244 15.20 -17.38 -14.47
N PRO A 245 16.31 -18.13 -14.55
CA PRO A 245 17.36 -18.10 -13.53
C PRO A 245 18.14 -16.79 -13.52
N ASP A 246 18.30 -16.16 -14.69
CA ASP A 246 18.93 -14.85 -14.87
C ASP A 246 18.05 -14.00 -15.80
N LEU A 247 17.73 -12.77 -15.37
CA LEU A 247 16.94 -11.81 -16.14
C LEU A 247 17.82 -10.88 -16.99
N GLU A 248 19.12 -10.84 -16.73
CA GLU A 248 20.10 -10.05 -17.48
C GLU A 248 20.62 -10.82 -18.71
N GLU A 249 20.64 -12.16 -18.63
CA GLU A 249 21.15 -13.04 -19.69
C GLU A 249 20.10 -14.09 -20.13
N ILE A 250 19.02 -13.62 -20.76
CA ILE A 250 18.00 -14.51 -21.34
C ILE A 250 18.44 -14.92 -22.75
N ALA A 251 18.70 -16.21 -22.94
CA ALA A 251 19.02 -16.78 -24.25
C ALA A 251 17.83 -16.63 -25.23
N SER A 252 18.12 -16.28 -26.48
CA SER A 252 17.10 -16.18 -27.54
C SER A 252 16.61 -17.57 -27.94
N PHE A 253 15.32 -17.83 -27.71
CA PHE A 253 14.67 -19.06 -28.13
C PHE A 253 14.58 -19.14 -29.66
N GLU A 254 14.40 -18.02 -30.35
CA GLU A 254 14.42 -17.98 -31.81
C GLU A 254 15.75 -18.50 -32.38
N SER A 255 16.87 -18.06 -31.80
CA SER A 255 18.20 -18.45 -32.25
C SER A 255 18.44 -19.95 -32.04
N MET A 256 18.08 -20.47 -30.85
CA MET A 256 18.14 -21.90 -30.56
C MET A 256 17.25 -22.73 -31.50
N CYS A 257 16.07 -22.23 -31.84
CA CYS A 257 15.16 -22.95 -32.74
C CYS A 257 15.68 -23.02 -34.18
N LYS A 258 16.38 -21.97 -34.64
CA LYS A 258 17.02 -21.93 -35.96
C LYS A 258 18.23 -22.86 -36.02
N GLU A 259 19.06 -22.89 -34.97
CA GLU A 259 20.22 -23.79 -34.89
C GLU A 259 19.80 -25.27 -34.92
N LEU A 260 18.70 -25.61 -34.24
CA LEU A 260 18.14 -26.96 -34.20
C LEU A 260 17.29 -27.32 -35.42
N GLN A 261 17.15 -26.41 -36.40
CA GLN A 261 16.37 -26.60 -37.64
C GLN A 261 14.90 -27.02 -37.39
N PHE A 262 14.23 -26.40 -36.42
CA PHE A 262 12.78 -26.61 -36.23
C PHE A 262 11.95 -26.00 -37.36
N SER A 263 10.65 -26.32 -37.38
CA SER A 263 9.74 -25.79 -38.40
C SER A 263 9.63 -24.26 -38.34
N ALA A 264 9.18 -23.66 -39.45
CA ALA A 264 9.00 -22.21 -39.54
C ALA A 264 7.98 -21.70 -38.51
N GLU A 265 6.94 -22.49 -38.21
CA GLU A 265 5.93 -22.17 -37.21
C GLU A 265 6.53 -22.14 -35.80
N THR A 266 7.40 -23.09 -35.46
CA THR A 266 8.08 -23.12 -34.17
C THR A 266 9.03 -21.92 -34.02
N CYS A 267 9.77 -21.57 -35.08
CA CYS A 267 10.63 -20.38 -35.06
C CYS A 267 9.83 -19.09 -34.88
N CYS A 268 8.66 -18.97 -35.53
CA CYS A 268 7.76 -17.82 -35.39
C CYS A 268 7.17 -17.70 -33.97
N ALA A 269 6.78 -18.84 -33.37
CA ALA A 269 6.33 -18.88 -31.99
C ALA A 269 7.45 -18.50 -31.01
N ALA A 270 8.67 -18.96 -31.25
CA ALA A 270 9.85 -18.62 -30.46
C ALA A 270 10.17 -17.12 -30.54
N ALA A 271 10.12 -16.51 -31.73
CA ALA A 271 10.30 -15.06 -31.90
C ALA A 271 9.23 -14.24 -31.15
N SER A 272 7.97 -14.70 -31.19
CA SER A 272 6.88 -14.07 -30.44
C SER A 272 7.06 -14.19 -28.94
N PHE A 273 7.59 -15.32 -28.47
CA PHE A 273 7.92 -15.55 -27.07
C PHE A 273 9.08 -14.66 -26.61
N ASP A 274 10.18 -14.59 -27.37
CA ASP A 274 11.33 -13.72 -27.09
C ASP A 274 10.90 -12.25 -26.97
N ALA A 275 10.02 -11.80 -27.87
CA ALA A 275 9.45 -10.44 -27.81
C ALA A 275 8.62 -10.20 -26.54
N LEU A 276 7.78 -11.16 -26.15
CA LEU A 276 6.95 -11.07 -24.94
C LEU A 276 7.79 -11.08 -23.66
N VAL A 277 8.82 -11.94 -23.60
CA VAL A 277 9.75 -12.00 -22.47
C VAL A 277 10.51 -10.68 -22.35
N SER A 278 11.01 -10.15 -23.47
CA SER A 278 11.69 -8.85 -23.50
C SER A 278 10.77 -7.72 -23.01
N GLU A 279 9.50 -7.70 -23.42
CA GLU A 279 8.51 -6.73 -22.95
C GLU A 279 8.23 -6.86 -21.45
N LEU A 280 8.13 -8.08 -20.92
CA LEU A 280 7.91 -8.32 -19.49
C LEU A 280 9.11 -7.92 -18.64
N VAL A 281 10.33 -8.28 -19.06
CA VAL A 281 11.58 -7.89 -18.37
C VAL A 281 11.73 -6.37 -18.40
N GLN A 282 11.47 -5.75 -19.56
CA GLN A 282 11.45 -4.31 -19.65
C GLN A 282 10.44 -3.72 -18.66
N LYS A 283 9.20 -4.21 -18.59
CA LYS A 283 8.19 -3.72 -17.63
C LYS A 283 8.52 -4.00 -16.16
N CYS A 284 9.27 -5.07 -15.85
CA CYS A 284 9.80 -5.34 -14.52
C CYS A 284 10.86 -4.32 -14.10
N SER A 285 11.74 -3.96 -15.05
CA SER A 285 12.85 -3.02 -14.84
C SER A 285 12.41 -1.55 -14.93
N ASP A 286 11.42 -1.26 -15.79
CA ASP A 286 10.86 0.06 -16.01
C ASP A 286 10.09 0.46 -14.76
N SER A 287 10.77 1.30 -13.98
CA SER A 287 10.26 1.97 -12.82
C SER A 287 9.24 3.04 -13.21
N SER A 288 8.19 2.70 -13.97
CA SER A 288 7.22 3.64 -14.55
C SER A 288 6.91 4.77 -13.56
N GLU A 289 7.48 5.95 -13.83
CA GLU A 289 7.63 7.05 -12.87
C GLU A 289 6.31 7.80 -12.68
N TYR A 290 5.19 7.08 -12.47
CA TYR A 290 3.85 7.64 -12.32
C TYR A 290 3.80 8.75 -11.27
N PHE A 291 4.59 8.61 -10.20
CA PHE A 291 4.71 9.64 -9.17
C PHE A 291 5.36 10.92 -9.66
N LYS A 292 6.46 10.81 -10.41
CA LYS A 292 7.14 11.97 -10.99
C LYS A 292 6.24 12.66 -11.99
N LEU A 293 5.55 11.91 -12.86
CA LEU A 293 4.55 12.46 -13.78
C LEU A 293 3.44 13.22 -13.04
N LEU A 294 2.90 12.66 -11.96
CA LEU A 294 1.89 13.35 -11.14
C LEU A 294 2.47 14.63 -10.51
N VAL A 295 3.68 14.58 -9.95
CA VAL A 295 4.34 15.78 -9.38
C VAL A 295 4.55 16.84 -10.46
N ASP A 296 5.11 16.47 -11.61
CA ASP A 296 5.51 17.40 -12.66
C ASP A 296 4.29 18.12 -13.24
N VAL A 297 3.23 17.37 -13.60
CA VAL A 297 2.00 17.92 -14.18
C VAL A 297 1.31 18.91 -13.25
N PHE A 298 1.24 18.59 -11.94
CA PHE A 298 0.59 19.48 -10.99
C PHE A 298 1.50 20.65 -10.56
N SER A 299 2.82 20.45 -10.54
CA SER A 299 3.75 21.46 -10.04
C SER A 299 3.72 22.75 -10.85
N SER A 300 3.61 22.66 -12.17
CA SER A 300 3.54 23.82 -13.06
C SER A 300 2.30 24.65 -12.81
N GLU A 301 1.16 24.02 -12.54
CA GLU A 301 -0.10 24.72 -12.32
C GLU A 301 -0.14 25.39 -10.93
N PHE A 302 0.27 24.68 -9.89
CA PHE A 302 0.14 25.16 -8.50
C PHE A 302 1.24 26.13 -8.05
N ARG A 303 2.37 26.21 -8.77
CA ARG A 303 3.45 27.16 -8.47
C ARG A 303 3.28 28.52 -9.17
N ASN A 304 2.22 28.70 -9.96
CA ASN A 304 1.91 29.95 -10.64
C ASN A 304 1.56 31.10 -9.67
N GLU A 305 1.79 32.34 -10.11
CA GLU A 305 1.48 33.55 -9.33
C GLU A 305 -0.01 33.74 -9.02
N ARG A 306 -0.90 33.05 -9.74
CA ARG A 306 -2.34 33.02 -9.42
C ARG A 306 -2.66 32.30 -8.10
N HIS A 307 -1.71 31.54 -7.56
CA HIS A 307 -1.88 30.70 -6.38
C HIS A 307 -0.91 31.06 -5.23
N LEU A 308 -0.65 32.36 -5.03
CA LEU A 308 0.20 32.85 -3.93
C LEU A 308 -0.24 32.38 -2.54
N HIS A 309 -1.53 32.12 -2.32
CA HIS A 309 -2.03 31.59 -1.04
C HIS A 309 -1.49 30.20 -0.71
N LEU A 310 -1.13 29.41 -1.73
CA LEU A 310 -0.56 28.07 -1.53
C LEU A 310 0.85 28.12 -0.97
N LYS A 311 1.59 29.22 -1.15
CA LYS A 311 2.97 29.41 -0.63
C LYS A 311 3.09 29.27 0.90
N ASN A 312 1.98 29.40 1.61
CA ASN A 312 1.95 29.36 3.07
C ASN A 312 1.49 28.03 3.65
N PHE A 313 1.34 26.98 2.84
CA PHE A 313 0.84 25.68 3.31
C PHE A 313 1.75 25.06 4.39
N TYR A 314 3.07 25.16 4.27
CA TYR A 314 4.01 24.64 5.29
C TYR A 314 3.74 25.14 6.71
N ILE A 315 3.13 26.32 6.85
CA ILE A 315 2.84 26.95 8.13
C ILE A 315 1.64 26.29 8.84
N ILE A 316 0.67 25.75 8.10
CA ILE A 316 -0.51 25.07 8.68
C ILE A 316 -0.23 23.60 9.02
N VAL A 317 0.83 23.00 8.44
CA VAL A 317 1.21 21.60 8.67
C VAL A 317 1.36 21.27 10.18
N PRO A 318 2.06 22.06 11.02
CA PRO A 318 2.12 21.81 12.46
C PRO A 318 0.75 21.64 13.14
N ALA A 319 -0.20 22.51 12.84
CA ALA A 319 -1.56 22.45 13.38
C ALA A 319 -2.30 21.18 12.93
N LEU A 320 -2.17 20.82 11.65
CA LEU A 320 -2.73 19.59 11.11
C LEU A 320 -2.12 18.33 11.73
N THR A 321 -0.82 18.33 12.02
CA THR A 321 -0.18 17.17 12.67
C THR A 321 -0.70 16.94 14.09
N LEU A 322 -0.97 18.02 14.85
CA LEU A 322 -1.60 17.89 16.16
C LEU A 322 -3.04 17.37 16.06
N ASP A 323 -3.82 17.88 15.11
CA ASP A 323 -5.19 17.41 14.86
C ASP A 323 -5.23 15.91 14.49
N PHE A 324 -4.29 15.49 13.65
CA PHE A 324 -4.11 14.08 13.27
C PHE A 324 -3.76 13.19 14.47
N VAL A 325 -2.84 13.63 15.33
CA VAL A 325 -2.45 12.86 16.53
C VAL A 325 -3.63 12.73 17.50
N ASP A 326 -4.39 13.80 17.71
CA ASP A 326 -5.60 13.72 18.54
C ASP A 326 -6.68 12.84 17.90
N TYR A 327 -6.80 12.85 16.57
CA TYR A 327 -7.69 11.94 15.84
C TYR A 327 -7.30 10.47 15.99
N ILE A 328 -6.04 10.10 15.74
CA ILE A 328 -5.62 8.69 15.75
C ILE A 328 -5.70 8.09 17.17
N ILE A 329 -5.48 8.89 18.21
CA ILE A 329 -5.66 8.48 19.60
C ILE A 329 -7.14 8.21 19.89
N ARG A 330 -8.04 9.12 19.47
CA ARG A 330 -9.50 8.93 19.61
C ARG A 330 -9.96 7.65 18.89
N CYS A 331 -9.48 7.41 17.68
CA CYS A 331 -9.77 6.18 16.93
C CYS A 331 -9.28 4.92 17.66
N LYS A 332 -8.09 4.96 18.25
CA LYS A 332 -7.54 3.83 19.02
C LYS A 332 -8.32 3.56 20.31
N GLU A 333 -8.78 4.61 20.99
CA GLU A 333 -9.65 4.47 22.17
C GLU A 333 -11.01 3.84 21.82
N GLN A 334 -11.59 4.21 20.66
CA GLN A 334 -12.84 3.64 20.17
C GLN A 334 -12.70 2.14 19.83
N LEU A 335 -11.56 1.73 19.27
CA LEU A 335 -11.23 0.31 19.05
C LEU A 335 -11.15 -0.47 20.37
N ASN A 336 -10.49 0.09 21.38
CA ASN A 336 -10.38 -0.56 22.70
C ASN A 336 -11.75 -0.70 23.39
N LYS A 337 -12.68 0.22 23.14
CA LYS A 337 -14.05 0.18 23.65
C LYS A 337 -14.98 -0.73 22.84
N ARG A 338 -14.49 -1.43 21.81
CA ARG A 338 -15.27 -2.26 20.87
C ARG A 338 -16.46 -1.53 20.27
N SER A 339 -16.33 -0.22 20.03
CA SER A 339 -17.38 0.53 19.34
C SER A 339 -17.46 0.08 17.88
N HIS A 340 -18.68 -0.08 17.36
CA HIS A 340 -18.92 -0.50 15.98
C HIS A 340 -18.57 0.59 14.95
N GLU A 341 -18.36 1.85 15.37
CA GLU A 341 -18.13 2.98 14.46
C GLU A 341 -16.90 3.80 14.87
N GLY A 342 -16.08 4.21 13.89
CA GLY A 342 -15.00 5.18 14.07
C GLY A 342 -13.63 4.64 14.49
N GLY A 343 -13.52 3.32 14.74
CA GLY A 343 -12.26 2.67 15.08
C GLY A 343 -11.32 2.55 13.87
N CYS A 344 -10.12 3.12 13.97
CA CYS A 344 -9.07 3.01 12.95
C CYS A 344 -7.72 2.74 13.64
N PHE A 345 -6.95 1.79 13.10
CA PHE A 345 -5.67 1.38 13.69
C PHE A 345 -4.45 2.04 13.01
N THR A 346 -4.59 2.48 11.75
CA THR A 346 -3.55 3.17 10.96
C THR A 346 -4.17 4.10 9.93
N ASP A 347 -3.55 5.25 9.73
CA ASP A 347 -3.91 6.23 8.70
C ASP A 347 -2.62 6.89 8.15
N ASP A 348 -1.80 6.10 7.45
CA ASP A 348 -0.53 6.57 6.87
C ASP A 348 -0.78 7.45 5.62
N GLY A 349 -2.02 7.47 5.11
CA GLY A 349 -2.46 8.35 4.02
C GLY A 349 -2.29 9.83 4.36
N PHE A 350 -2.52 10.24 5.61
CA PHE A 350 -2.28 11.63 6.03
C PHE A 350 -0.83 12.06 5.83
N ALA A 351 0.14 11.25 6.29
CA ALA A 351 1.55 11.55 6.17
C ALA A 351 2.01 11.59 4.70
N MET A 352 1.52 10.66 3.88
CA MET A 352 1.75 10.65 2.42
C MET A 352 1.22 11.93 1.75
N GLY A 353 0.03 12.38 2.14
CA GLY A 353 -0.60 13.59 1.59
C GLY A 353 0.18 14.87 1.94
N ILE A 354 0.65 15.01 3.19
CA ILE A 354 1.48 16.15 3.60
C ILE A 354 2.80 16.17 2.81
N ALA A 355 3.51 15.03 2.75
CA ALA A 355 4.77 14.94 2.04
C ALA A 355 4.61 15.31 0.56
N TYR A 356 3.63 14.71 -0.12
CA TYR A 356 3.36 15.03 -1.52
C TYR A 356 3.04 16.50 -1.74
N THR A 357 2.21 17.10 -0.89
CA THR A 357 1.81 18.51 -1.03
C THR A 357 3.00 19.45 -0.79
N LEU A 358 3.87 19.15 0.17
CA LEU A 358 5.12 19.89 0.39
C LEU A 358 6.08 19.76 -0.79
N LYS A 359 6.19 18.58 -1.41
CA LYS A 359 6.98 18.38 -2.63
C LYS A 359 6.40 19.17 -3.80
N LEU A 360 5.11 19.05 -4.00
CA LEU A 360 4.37 19.70 -5.07
C LEU A 360 4.56 21.22 -5.03
N LEU A 361 4.45 21.82 -3.85
CA LEU A 361 4.60 23.26 -3.66
C LEU A 361 6.05 23.72 -3.46
N ASN A 362 7.01 22.79 -3.39
CA ASN A 362 8.42 23.04 -3.11
C ASN A 362 8.66 23.81 -1.79
N GLN A 363 8.04 23.34 -0.70
CA GLN A 363 8.06 24.03 0.60
C GLN A 363 8.79 23.27 1.73
N TYR A 364 9.56 22.24 1.37
CA TYR A 364 10.26 21.41 2.37
C TYR A 364 11.27 22.21 3.18
N LYS A 365 12.06 23.07 2.52
CA LYS A 365 13.09 23.89 3.19
C LYS A 365 12.46 24.85 4.20
N GLU A 366 11.36 25.48 3.81
CA GLU A 366 10.58 26.39 4.64
C GLU A 366 9.94 25.64 5.81
N PHE A 367 9.43 24.44 5.59
CA PHE A 367 8.91 23.58 6.64
C PHE A 367 10.00 23.15 7.64
N ASP A 368 11.15 22.69 7.17
CA ASP A 368 12.27 22.26 8.02
C ASP A 368 12.81 23.41 8.87
N SER A 369 12.80 24.64 8.34
CA SER A 369 13.18 25.85 9.08
C SER A 369 12.30 26.14 10.30
N LEU A 370 11.10 25.55 10.39
CA LEU A 370 10.24 25.68 11.56
C LEU A 370 10.76 24.87 12.75
N HIS A 371 11.67 23.91 12.53
CA HIS A 371 12.14 22.97 13.56
C HIS A 371 10.98 22.36 14.37
N TRP A 372 9.86 22.09 13.69
CA TRP A 372 8.60 21.67 14.30
C TRP A 372 8.78 20.39 15.11
N PHE A 373 9.42 19.38 14.53
CA PHE A 373 9.64 18.09 15.17
C PHE A 373 10.51 18.19 16.42
N GLN A 374 11.56 19.01 16.38
CA GLN A 374 12.40 19.26 17.55
C GLN A 374 11.60 19.95 18.66
N SER A 375 10.75 20.92 18.31
CA SER A 375 9.88 21.63 19.24
C SER A 375 8.87 20.71 19.91
N VAL A 376 8.24 19.82 19.14
CA VAL A 376 7.28 18.82 19.64
C VAL A 376 7.98 17.80 20.54
N SER A 377 9.10 17.24 20.11
CA SER A 377 9.87 16.29 20.93
C SER A 377 10.31 16.91 22.26
N LYS A 378 10.81 18.15 22.24
CA LYS A 378 11.20 18.87 23.46
C LYS A 378 10.02 19.06 24.41
N LYS A 379 8.85 19.48 23.92
CA LYS A 379 7.65 19.66 24.76
C LYS A 379 7.17 18.35 25.36
N LEU A 380 7.09 17.28 24.56
CA LEU A 380 6.68 15.95 25.04
C LEU A 380 7.65 15.39 26.10
N SER A 381 8.96 15.55 25.90
CA SER A 381 9.95 15.16 26.91
C SER A 381 9.82 15.96 28.20
N GLN A 382 9.55 17.26 28.11
CA GLN A 382 9.30 18.11 29.29
C GLN A 382 8.05 17.68 30.05
N GLU A 383 6.92 17.48 29.36
CA GLU A 383 5.67 17.02 29.97
C GLU A 383 5.81 15.63 30.63
N LYS A 384 6.55 14.72 29.97
CA LYS A 384 6.87 13.42 30.55
C LYS A 384 7.69 13.54 31.83
N SER A 385 8.73 14.38 31.83
CA SER A 385 9.57 14.61 33.01
C SER A 385 8.79 15.23 34.18
N LEU A 386 7.84 16.13 33.89
CA LEU A 386 6.97 16.73 34.91
C LEU A 386 6.03 15.69 35.54
N ILE A 387 5.49 14.78 34.74
CA ILE A 387 4.64 13.69 35.24
C ILE A 387 5.47 12.69 36.04
N GLU A 388 6.68 12.35 35.60
CA GLU A 388 7.61 11.49 36.35
C GLU A 388 7.99 12.11 37.70
N GLN A 389 8.22 13.43 37.75
CA GLN A 389 8.47 14.16 38.99
C GLN A 389 7.24 14.21 39.92
N GLN A 390 6.04 14.34 39.37
CA GLN A 390 4.78 14.32 40.13
C GLN A 390 4.41 12.90 40.62
N CYS A 391 4.80 11.86 39.90
CA CYS A 391 4.50 10.45 40.21
C CYS A 391 5.41 9.84 41.31
N ASN A 392 6.40 10.57 41.82
CA ASN A 392 7.17 10.16 43.01
C ASN A 392 6.34 10.22 44.31
N GLY A 393 5.12 10.76 44.28
CA GLY A 393 4.11 10.62 45.33
C GLY A 393 2.87 9.88 44.80
N THR A 394 2.58 8.71 45.38
CA THR A 394 1.35 7.89 45.23
C THR A 394 0.66 7.90 43.86
N LEU A 395 1.00 6.91 43.03
CA LEU A 395 0.53 6.77 41.64
C LEU A 395 -1.00 6.63 41.51
N GLY A 396 -1.70 7.70 41.13
CA GLY A 396 -3.11 7.67 40.80
C GLY A 396 -3.40 6.96 39.48
N THR A 397 -4.57 6.32 39.37
CA THR A 397 -5.05 5.68 38.11
C THR A 397 -5.18 6.69 36.95
N MET A 398 -5.36 7.98 37.27
CA MET A 398 -5.41 9.09 36.30
C MET A 398 -4.05 9.40 35.68
N ASP A 399 -2.98 9.40 36.48
CA ASP A 399 -1.61 9.72 36.01
C ASP A 399 -1.06 8.62 35.11
N LYS A 400 -1.41 7.36 35.38
CA LYS A 400 -1.12 6.23 34.49
C LYS A 400 -1.75 6.40 33.10
N LYS A 401 -3.02 6.85 33.02
CA LYS A 401 -3.69 7.10 31.74
C LYS A 401 -3.05 8.27 31.00
N LEU A 402 -2.70 9.35 31.70
CA LEU A 402 -2.06 10.52 31.11
C LEU A 402 -0.67 10.18 30.51
N SER A 403 0.14 9.44 31.27
CA SER A 403 1.46 8.96 30.81
C SER A 403 1.34 8.03 29.59
N GLN A 404 0.32 7.14 29.57
CA GLN A 404 0.03 6.30 28.41
C GLN A 404 -0.37 7.14 27.17
N THR A 405 -1.21 8.15 27.33
CA THR A 405 -1.62 9.04 26.23
C THR A 405 -0.43 9.80 25.64
N LEU A 406 0.49 10.31 26.47
CA LEU A 406 1.69 11.01 26.00
C LEU A 406 2.65 10.08 25.24
N SER A 407 2.84 8.85 25.73
CA SER A 407 3.64 7.83 25.04
C SER A 407 3.06 7.49 23.65
N LEU A 408 1.73 7.42 23.54
CA LEU A 408 1.06 7.24 22.26
C LEU A 408 1.26 8.45 21.33
N LYS A 409 1.10 9.68 21.84
CA LYS A 409 1.37 10.91 21.06
C LYS A 409 2.77 10.89 20.47
N GLU A 410 3.78 10.60 21.29
CA GLU A 410 5.18 10.53 20.87
C GLU A 410 5.38 9.47 19.78
N LYS A 411 4.81 8.26 19.96
CA LYS A 411 4.91 7.18 18.97
C LYS A 411 4.31 7.56 17.63
N HIS A 412 3.13 8.19 17.62
CA HIS A 412 2.44 8.59 16.39
C HIS A 412 3.15 9.74 15.67
N ILE A 413 3.73 10.69 16.41
CA ILE A 413 4.55 11.78 15.83
C ILE A 413 5.83 11.22 15.22
N LYS A 414 6.55 10.33 15.93
CA LYS A 414 7.74 9.65 15.39
C LYS A 414 7.41 8.86 14.12
N ARG A 415 6.25 8.19 14.09
CA ARG A 415 5.76 7.48 12.91
C ARG A 415 5.48 8.43 11.73
N PHE A 416 4.81 9.56 11.99
CA PHE A 416 4.55 10.60 11.00
C PHE A 416 5.86 11.16 10.40
N ILE A 417 6.84 11.46 11.26
CA ILE A 417 8.18 11.93 10.84
C ILE A 417 8.82 10.91 9.90
N LEU A 418 8.90 9.65 10.33
CA LEU A 418 9.54 8.59 9.56
C LEU A 418 8.92 8.44 8.17
N ILE A 419 7.59 8.46 8.07
CA ILE A 419 6.90 8.37 6.77
C ILE A 419 7.17 9.62 5.94
N SER A 420 7.08 10.81 6.53
CA SER A 420 7.24 12.09 5.81
C SER A 420 8.63 12.22 5.17
N TYR A 421 9.69 11.89 5.90
CA TYR A 421 11.07 11.91 5.39
C TYR A 421 11.34 10.81 4.36
N ARG A 422 10.77 9.61 4.54
CA ARG A 422 10.93 8.53 3.54
C ARG A 422 10.26 8.87 2.22
N SER A 423 9.11 9.54 2.29
CA SER A 423 8.37 9.99 1.12
C SER A 423 9.02 11.19 0.43
N SER A 424 9.83 12.00 1.14
CA SER A 424 10.54 13.16 0.58
C SER A 424 11.85 12.80 -0.13
N ASP A 425 12.68 11.92 0.45
CA ASP A 425 14.10 11.80 0.05
C ASP A 425 14.39 10.77 -1.06
N LYS A 426 13.53 9.77 -1.27
CA LYS A 426 13.84 8.65 -2.20
C LYS A 426 12.70 8.18 -3.08
N ALA A 427 11.45 8.50 -2.74
CA ALA A 427 10.28 7.98 -3.46
C ALA A 427 9.81 8.87 -4.63
N MET A 428 10.18 10.15 -4.65
CA MET A 428 9.60 11.16 -5.57
C MET A 428 10.58 11.80 -6.55
N ASP A 429 11.88 11.52 -6.44
CA ASP A 429 12.92 12.09 -7.33
C ASP A 429 13.33 11.17 -8.49
N GLY A 430 12.58 10.08 -8.74
CA GLY A 430 12.83 9.23 -9.92
C GLY A 430 14.17 8.46 -9.90
N ALA A 431 14.97 8.60 -8.85
CA ALA A 431 16.19 7.83 -8.68
C ALA A 431 15.83 6.33 -8.62
N THR A 432 16.37 5.60 -9.57
CA THR A 432 16.20 4.18 -9.87
C THR A 432 16.68 3.24 -8.76
N ASP A 433 17.20 3.76 -7.65
CA ASP A 433 17.65 2.96 -6.51
C ASP A 433 16.57 2.84 -5.44
N TRP A 434 15.64 1.90 -5.66
CA TRP A 434 14.96 1.21 -4.56
C TRP A 434 15.89 0.17 -3.88
N SER A 435 17.12 0.03 -4.40
CA SER A 435 18.24 -0.73 -3.85
C SER A 435 18.90 0.02 -2.70
N PHE A 436 18.87 -0.61 -1.52
CA PHE A 436 19.92 -0.63 -0.50
C PHE A 436 20.94 0.53 -0.49
N HIS A 437 20.62 1.61 0.26
CA HIS A 437 21.61 2.27 1.13
C HIS A 437 20.90 3.23 2.09
N CYS A 438 20.50 2.73 3.26
CA CYS A 438 20.10 3.55 4.41
C CYS A 438 20.65 2.94 5.69
N LEU A 439 21.98 2.96 5.83
CA LEU A 439 22.67 2.94 7.12
C LEU A 439 23.92 3.82 7.02
N GLN A 440 23.69 5.14 6.98
CA GLN A 440 24.50 6.01 7.80
C GLN A 440 23.52 6.74 8.71
N THR A 441 23.36 6.15 9.90
CA THR A 441 22.98 6.87 11.11
C THR A 441 23.70 8.21 11.13
N VAL A 442 22.96 9.32 11.06
CA VAL A 442 23.50 10.61 11.47
C VAL A 442 23.85 10.45 12.95
N PRO A 443 25.14 10.48 13.35
CA PRO A 443 25.48 10.39 14.75
C PRO A 443 25.04 11.70 15.40
N VAL A 444 24.07 11.59 16.32
CA VAL A 444 23.88 12.61 17.34
C VAL A 444 25.18 12.62 18.13
N LYS A 445 26.03 13.64 17.92
CA LYS A 445 27.21 13.90 18.75
C LYS A 445 26.74 14.02 20.20
N MET A 446 26.98 12.98 21.00
CA MET A 446 27.01 13.10 22.45
C MET A 446 28.27 13.91 22.79
N GLN A 447 28.08 14.99 23.53
CA GLN A 447 29.17 15.78 24.08
C GLN A 447 30.00 14.90 25.01
N ASP A 448 31.32 14.93 24.80
CA ASP A 448 32.32 14.49 25.76
C ASP A 448 32.05 15.15 27.12
N ASN A 449 31.84 14.33 28.14
CA ASN A 449 32.11 14.71 29.52
C ASN A 449 33.25 13.83 30.01
N SER A 450 34.47 14.30 29.74
CA SER A 450 35.65 13.97 30.53
C SER A 450 35.45 14.54 31.94
N GLN A 451 35.26 13.67 32.94
CA GLN A 451 35.60 13.90 34.35
C GLN A 451 35.35 12.63 35.16
N HIS A 452 36.32 11.71 35.14
CA HIS A 452 37.15 11.36 36.29
C HIS A 452 38.11 10.22 35.95
#